data_AF-A0AAQ3KDZ4-F1
#
_entry.id   AF-A0AAQ3KDZ4-F1
#
_cell.length_a   1.000
_cell.length_b   1.000
_cell.length_c   1.000
_cell.angle_alpha   90.00
_cell.angle_beta   90.00
_cell.angle_gamma   90.00
#
_symmetry.space_group_name_H-M   'P 1'
#
loop_
_entity.id
_entity.type
_entity.pdbx_description
1 polymer ?
#
loop_
_entity_poly.entity_id
_entity_poly.type
_entity_poly.pdbx_seq_one_letter_code
_entity_poly.pdbx_strand_id
1 'polypeptide(L)'
;MHADYTGKGFDQLSDVIEKIKNDPDDRRIILSAWNPSDLKKMALPPCHMFAQFYVENGELSCQMYQRSADMGLGVPFNIASYSLLTCMIAQVCDLSPGDFIHVIGDAHVYINHVRPLKEQLKNKPKPFPVLKIDPLKKDIDSFVASDFELVGYDPHNKIEMKMTI
;
A
#
# COMPACT_ATOMS: atom_id res chain seq x y z
N MET A 1 15.31 2.13 18.19
CA MET A 1 14.78 0.92 17.52
C MET A 1 15.11 -0.40 18.25
N HIS A 2 15.76 -0.39 19.42
CA HIS A 2 16.22 -1.62 20.11
C HIS A 2 15.38 -2.02 21.34
N ALA A 3 14.31 -1.29 21.64
CA ALA A 3 13.41 -1.62 22.73
C ALA A 3 12.40 -2.69 22.27
N ASP A 4 11.92 -3.51 23.21
CA ASP A 4 10.82 -4.42 23.00
C ASP A 4 9.48 -3.67 23.15
N TYR A 5 8.64 -3.75 22.11
CA TYR A 5 7.32 -3.13 22.06
C TYR A 5 6.18 -4.15 22.10
N THR A 6 6.46 -5.44 22.33
CA THR A 6 5.42 -6.47 22.43
C THR A 6 4.37 -6.09 23.49
N GLY A 7 3.10 -6.10 23.07
CA GLY A 7 1.96 -5.72 23.91
C GLY A 7 1.88 -4.23 24.26
N LYS A 8 2.62 -3.35 23.58
CA LYS A 8 2.54 -1.89 23.76
C LYS A 8 1.74 -1.24 22.64
N GLY A 9 0.92 -0.26 23.01
CA GLY A 9 0.07 0.45 22.05
C GLY A 9 -1.17 -0.36 21.68
N PHE A 10 -1.73 -0.07 20.50
CA PHE A 10 -2.87 -0.76 19.95
C PHE A 10 -2.48 -1.37 18.60
N ASP A 11 -2.64 -2.68 18.48
CA ASP A 11 -2.33 -3.40 17.25
C ASP A 11 -3.48 -3.25 16.24
N GLN A 12 -3.43 -2.16 15.49
CA GLN A 12 -4.43 -1.85 14.46
C GLN A 12 -4.46 -2.90 13.35
N LEU A 13 -3.33 -3.53 13.01
CA LEU A 13 -3.31 -4.51 11.92
C LEU A 13 -4.01 -5.80 12.34
N SER A 14 -3.75 -6.28 13.56
CA SER A 14 -4.49 -7.40 14.14
C SER A 14 -5.99 -7.10 14.24
N ASP A 15 -6.38 -5.92 14.72
CA ASP A 15 -7.80 -5.51 14.81
C ASP A 15 -8.48 -5.45 13.44
N VAL A 16 -7.79 -4.93 12.41
CA VAL A 16 -8.28 -4.94 11.02
C VAL A 16 -8.53 -6.36 10.53
N ILE A 17 -7.57 -7.27 10.70
CA ILE A 17 -7.69 -8.67 10.26
C ILE A 17 -8.81 -9.39 11.03
N GLU A 18 -8.94 -9.15 12.33
CA GLU A 18 -9.99 -9.73 13.16
C GLU A 18 -11.38 -9.27 12.71
N LYS A 19 -11.56 -7.97 12.46
CA LYS A 19 -12.83 -7.42 11.95
C LYS A 19 -13.16 -7.96 10.57
N ILE A 20 -12.20 -8.02 9.65
CA ILE A 20 -12.44 -8.58 8.31
C ILE A 20 -12.95 -10.03 8.40
N LYS A 21 -12.42 -10.83 9.34
CA LYS A 21 -12.83 -12.22 9.53
C LYS A 21 -14.18 -12.38 10.23
N ASN A 22 -14.47 -11.54 11.21
CA ASN A 22 -15.57 -11.79 12.16
C ASN A 22 -16.74 -10.80 12.06
N ASP A 23 -16.50 -9.61 11.51
CA ASP A 23 -17.50 -8.54 11.29
C ASP A 23 -17.20 -7.80 9.97
N PRO A 24 -17.24 -8.50 8.81
CA PRO A 24 -16.78 -7.96 7.52
C PRO A 24 -17.59 -6.75 7.03
N ASP A 25 -18.83 -6.60 7.51
CA ASP A 25 -19.71 -5.47 7.17
C ASP A 25 -19.41 -4.20 8.01
N ASP A 26 -18.47 -4.28 8.97
CA ASP A 26 -18.08 -3.13 9.79
C ASP A 26 -17.52 -2.00 8.90
N ARG A 27 -18.07 -0.82 9.08
CA ARG A 27 -17.66 0.40 8.36
C ARG A 27 -16.47 1.10 9.03
N ARG A 28 -15.83 0.46 10.01
CA ARG A 28 -14.77 1.02 10.86
C ARG A 28 -13.48 0.19 10.81
N ILE A 29 -13.29 -0.58 9.75
CA ILE A 29 -12.06 -1.32 9.48
C ILE A 29 -11.01 -0.33 8.94
N ILE A 30 -10.25 0.29 9.86
CA ILE A 30 -9.36 1.42 9.55
C ILE A 30 -7.97 1.16 10.14
N LEU A 31 -6.93 1.46 9.35
CA LEU A 31 -5.53 1.50 9.76
C LEU A 31 -4.99 2.93 9.61
N SER A 32 -4.54 3.57 10.69
CA SER A 32 -4.00 4.94 10.66
C SER A 32 -2.56 5.02 11.14
N ALA A 33 -1.73 5.73 10.39
CA ALA A 33 -0.37 6.10 10.77
C ALA A 33 -0.29 7.51 11.39
N TRP A 34 -1.35 8.31 11.30
CA TRP A 34 -1.33 9.71 11.73
C TRP A 34 -1.56 9.84 13.24
N ASN A 35 -0.48 9.95 14.01
CA ASN A 35 -0.53 10.15 15.46
C ASN A 35 0.01 11.55 15.85
N PRO A 36 -0.88 12.53 16.16
CA PRO A 36 -0.48 13.90 16.52
C PRO A 36 0.53 14.00 17.65
N SER A 37 0.44 13.14 18.66
CA SER A 37 1.32 13.14 19.84
C SER A 37 2.75 12.73 19.50
N ASP A 38 2.94 11.98 18.41
CA ASP A 38 4.23 11.43 18.02
C ASP A 38 4.83 12.09 16.76
N LEU A 39 4.12 13.01 16.10
CA LEU A 39 4.60 13.69 14.88
C LEU A 39 5.99 14.33 15.06
N LYS A 40 6.26 14.91 16.23
CA LYS A 40 7.56 15.56 16.54
C LYS A 40 8.70 14.57 16.78
N LYS A 41 8.39 13.28 16.97
CA LYS A 41 9.37 12.21 17.18
C LYS A 41 9.75 11.50 15.87
N MET A 42 8.98 11.72 14.81
CA MET A 42 9.17 11.07 13.50
C MET A 42 10.18 11.86 12.66
N ALA A 43 11.05 11.17 11.94
CA ALA A 43 11.99 11.81 10.99
C ALA A 43 11.25 12.53 9.86
N LEU A 44 10.10 11.97 9.43
CA LEU A 44 9.19 12.58 8.47
C LEU A 44 7.75 12.17 8.83
N PRO A 45 6.77 13.11 8.85
CA PRO A 45 5.37 12.74 9.06
C PRO A 45 4.86 11.79 7.97
N PRO A 46 3.96 10.83 8.28
CA PRO A 46 3.48 9.84 7.32
C PRO A 46 2.83 10.50 6.09
N CYS A 47 3.20 10.06 4.89
CA CYS A 47 2.54 10.51 3.65
C CYS A 47 1.21 9.78 3.43
N HIS A 48 1.22 8.45 3.53
CA HIS A 48 0.01 7.60 3.54
C HIS A 48 -0.60 7.62 4.95
N MET A 49 -1.62 8.46 5.16
CA MET A 49 -2.11 8.78 6.49
C MET A 49 -2.95 7.66 7.09
N PHE A 50 -3.91 7.15 6.32
CA PHE A 50 -4.79 6.07 6.75
C PHE A 50 -5.28 5.25 5.55
N ALA A 51 -5.69 4.02 5.83
CA ALA A 51 -6.41 3.16 4.91
C ALA A 51 -7.70 2.65 5.56
N GLN A 52 -8.75 2.52 4.76
CA GLN A 52 -10.00 1.88 5.13
C GLN A 52 -10.21 0.65 4.25
N PHE A 53 -10.66 -0.44 4.87
CA PHE A 53 -10.94 -1.68 4.17
C PHE A 53 -12.45 -1.90 4.08
N TYR A 54 -12.87 -2.62 3.04
CA TYR A 54 -14.26 -2.94 2.74
C TYR A 54 -14.36 -4.34 2.20
N VAL A 55 -15.30 -5.14 2.72
CA VAL A 55 -15.56 -6.51 2.26
C VAL A 55 -16.93 -6.56 1.60
N GLU A 56 -17.00 -7.16 0.41
CA GLU A 56 -18.25 -7.36 -0.31
C GLU A 56 -18.09 -8.55 -1.27
N ASN A 57 -19.09 -9.43 -1.37
CA ASN A 57 -19.07 -10.58 -2.29
C ASN A 57 -17.82 -11.48 -2.21
N GLY A 58 -17.19 -11.58 -1.03
CA GLY A 58 -15.96 -12.35 -0.85
C GLY A 58 -14.69 -11.66 -1.35
N GLU A 59 -14.77 -10.37 -1.67
CA GLU A 59 -13.65 -9.54 -2.10
C GLU A 59 -13.28 -8.51 -1.02
N LEU A 60 -11.99 -8.24 -0.84
CA LEU A 60 -11.46 -7.20 0.03
C LEU A 60 -10.94 -6.02 -0.79
N SER A 61 -11.56 -4.87 -0.64
CA SER A 61 -11.13 -3.60 -1.23
C SER A 61 -10.44 -2.71 -0.19
N CYS A 62 -9.57 -1.81 -0.66
CA CYS A 62 -8.79 -0.91 0.19
C CYS A 62 -8.80 0.52 -0.38
N GLN A 63 -9.22 1.48 0.44
CA GLN A 63 -9.07 2.90 0.14
C GLN A 63 -7.96 3.49 0.99
N MET A 64 -6.94 4.10 0.37
CA MET A 64 -5.84 4.77 1.07
C MET A 64 -5.86 6.27 0.80
N TYR A 65 -5.73 7.08 1.86
CA TYR A 65 -5.55 8.54 1.74
C TYR A 65 -4.09 8.95 1.94
N GLN A 66 -3.52 9.60 0.93
CA GLN A 66 -2.15 10.12 0.93
C GLN A 66 -2.17 11.66 0.94
N ARG A 67 -1.67 12.28 2.02
CA ARG A 67 -1.67 13.76 2.14
C ARG A 67 -0.76 14.47 1.15
N SER A 68 0.32 13.81 0.72
CA SER A 68 1.39 14.39 -0.09
C SER A 68 1.99 13.31 -0.96
N ALA A 69 1.92 13.52 -2.27
CA ALA A 69 2.15 12.51 -3.28
C ALA A 69 3.09 13.03 -4.36
N ASP A 70 4.35 12.60 -4.26
CA ASP A 70 5.31 12.72 -5.35
C ASP A 70 4.88 11.81 -6.49
N MET A 71 4.37 12.41 -7.56
CA MET A 71 3.88 11.69 -8.74
C MET A 71 5.01 10.98 -9.52
N GLY A 72 6.26 11.40 -9.35
CA GLY A 72 7.42 10.84 -10.05
C GLY A 72 7.96 9.58 -9.39
N LEU A 73 8.21 9.64 -8.08
CA LEU A 73 8.78 8.51 -7.34
C LEU A 73 7.77 7.87 -6.40
N GLY A 74 7.16 8.63 -5.49
CA GLY A 74 6.34 8.09 -4.41
C GLY A 74 5.11 7.29 -4.89
N VAL A 75 4.27 7.90 -5.73
CA VAL A 75 2.97 7.33 -6.12
C VAL A 75 3.08 5.94 -6.77
N PRO A 76 4.00 5.68 -7.72
CA PRO A 76 4.20 4.32 -8.24
C PRO A 76 4.48 3.27 -7.15
N PHE A 77 5.32 3.59 -6.17
CA PHE A 77 5.59 2.69 -5.04
C PHE A 77 4.37 2.56 -4.11
N ASN A 78 3.66 3.66 -3.84
CA ASN A 78 2.50 3.64 -2.96
C ASN A 78 1.36 2.80 -3.54
N ILE A 79 1.14 2.85 -4.85
CA ILE A 79 0.17 1.98 -5.54
C ILE A 79 0.55 0.51 -5.34
N ALA A 80 1.76 0.12 -5.73
CA ALA A 80 2.20 -1.29 -5.62
C ALA A 80 2.18 -1.78 -4.16
N SER A 81 2.61 -0.94 -3.21
CA SER A 81 2.69 -1.30 -1.79
C SER A 81 1.32 -1.54 -1.16
N TYR A 82 0.33 -0.67 -1.39
CA TYR A 82 -0.99 -0.86 -0.80
C TYR A 82 -1.85 -1.88 -1.56
N SER A 83 -1.65 -2.05 -2.88
CA SER A 83 -2.21 -3.20 -3.59
C SER A 83 -1.67 -4.51 -3.03
N LEU A 84 -0.36 -4.62 -2.78
CA LEU A 84 0.24 -5.81 -2.17
C LEU A 84 -0.31 -6.07 -0.76
N LEU A 85 -0.39 -5.04 0.09
CA LEU A 85 -0.96 -5.18 1.43
C LEU A 85 -2.42 -5.67 1.36
N THR A 86 -3.21 -5.14 0.42
CA THR A 86 -4.60 -5.57 0.22
C THR A 86 -4.65 -7.05 -0.16
N CYS A 87 -3.82 -7.51 -1.11
CA CYS A 87 -3.74 -8.91 -1.49
C CYS A 87 -3.31 -9.82 -0.32
N MET A 88 -2.33 -9.39 0.49
CA MET A 88 -1.86 -10.14 1.66
C MET A 88 -2.98 -10.28 2.70
N ILE A 89 -3.69 -9.19 3.03
CA ILE A 89 -4.80 -9.22 3.99
C ILE A 89 -5.95 -10.08 3.45
N ALA A 90 -6.30 -9.95 2.16
CA ALA A 90 -7.31 -10.80 1.53
C ALA A 90 -6.96 -12.29 1.70
N GLN A 91 -5.72 -12.67 1.39
CA GLN A 91 -5.29 -14.06 1.46
C GLN A 91 -5.35 -14.65 2.88
N VAL A 92 -4.90 -13.93 3.90
CA VAL A 92 -4.94 -14.42 5.29
C VAL A 92 -6.35 -14.41 5.88
N CYS A 93 -7.30 -13.75 5.20
CA CYS A 93 -8.72 -13.73 5.52
C CYS A 93 -9.58 -14.62 4.60
N ASP A 94 -8.96 -15.42 3.73
CA ASP A 94 -9.65 -16.28 2.75
C ASP A 94 -10.61 -15.52 1.80
N LEU A 95 -10.22 -14.29 1.45
CA LEU A 95 -10.92 -13.42 0.50
C LEU A 95 -10.12 -13.26 -0.81
N SER A 96 -10.80 -12.82 -1.86
CA SER A 96 -10.14 -12.35 -3.09
C SER A 96 -9.78 -10.88 -2.99
N PRO A 97 -8.68 -10.40 -3.62
CA PRO A 97 -8.41 -8.97 -3.70
C PRO A 97 -9.44 -8.28 -4.60
N GLY A 98 -10.07 -7.21 -4.10
CA GLY A 98 -10.97 -6.33 -4.83
C GLY A 98 -10.25 -5.07 -5.33
N ASP A 99 -10.91 -3.92 -5.18
CA ASP A 99 -10.41 -2.64 -5.66
C ASP A 99 -9.40 -2.00 -4.71
N PHE A 100 -8.35 -1.41 -5.28
CA PHE A 100 -7.50 -0.46 -4.58
C PHE A 100 -7.83 0.98 -5.03
N ILE A 101 -8.32 1.79 -4.10
CA ILE A 101 -8.73 3.18 -4.31
C ILE A 101 -7.71 4.11 -3.66
N HIS A 102 -6.98 4.86 -4.48
CA HIS A 102 -5.96 5.79 -3.99
C HIS A 102 -6.47 7.24 -4.01
N VAL A 103 -6.71 7.81 -2.83
CA VAL A 103 -7.12 9.20 -2.65
C VAL A 103 -5.89 10.05 -2.32
N ILE A 104 -5.66 11.10 -3.12
CA ILE A 104 -4.49 11.96 -2.98
C ILE A 104 -4.93 13.37 -2.55
N GLY A 105 -4.25 13.92 -1.55
CA GLY A 105 -4.33 15.33 -1.15
C GLY A 105 -3.49 16.20 -2.09
N ASP A 106 -2.27 16.55 -1.66
CA ASP A 106 -1.33 17.31 -2.48
C ASP A 106 -0.62 16.39 -3.49
N ALA A 107 -1.13 16.37 -4.73
CA ALA A 107 -0.47 15.74 -5.87
C ALA A 107 0.50 16.73 -6.53
N HIS A 108 1.80 16.40 -6.54
CA HIS A 108 2.82 17.29 -7.07
C HIS A 108 3.89 16.57 -7.90
N VAL A 109 4.52 17.35 -8.77
CA VAL A 109 5.67 16.94 -9.58
C VAL A 109 6.85 17.83 -9.25
N TYR A 110 7.97 17.26 -8.82
CA TYR A 110 9.19 18.03 -8.63
C TYR A 110 9.73 18.53 -9.96
N ILE A 111 10.31 19.74 -9.97
CA ILE A 111 10.80 20.38 -11.19
C ILE A 111 11.86 19.54 -11.93
N ASN A 112 12.72 18.84 -11.19
CA ASN A 112 13.73 17.93 -11.73
C ASN A 112 13.13 16.63 -12.30
N HIS A 113 11.85 16.35 -12.08
CA HIS A 113 11.13 15.20 -12.63
C HIS A 113 10.32 15.54 -13.90
N VAL A 114 10.12 16.82 -14.23
CA VAL A 114 9.29 17.23 -15.38
C VAL A 114 9.78 16.62 -16.69
N ARG A 115 11.09 16.68 -16.97
CA ARG A 115 11.67 16.10 -18.18
C ARG A 115 11.51 14.56 -18.23
N PRO A 116 11.95 13.77 -17.23
CA PRO A 116 11.80 12.32 -17.26
C PRO A 116 10.34 11.88 -17.32
N LEU A 117 9.42 12.57 -16.65
CA LEU A 117 7.98 12.26 -16.74
C LEU A 117 7.40 12.55 -18.13
N LYS A 118 7.83 13.62 -18.80
CA LYS A 118 7.45 13.86 -20.20
C LYS A 118 7.93 12.76 -21.14
N GLU A 119 9.08 12.15 -20.87
CA GLU A 119 9.54 10.97 -21.62
C GLU A 119 8.67 9.74 -21.28
N GLN A 120 8.32 9.53 -20.01
CA GLN A 120 7.43 8.44 -19.59
C GLN A 120 6.07 8.53 -20.29
N LEU A 121 5.50 9.73 -20.42
CA LEU A 121 4.20 9.95 -21.06
C LEU A 121 4.17 9.63 -22.57
N LYS A 122 5.33 9.47 -23.22
CA LYS A 122 5.39 9.01 -24.63
C LYS A 122 5.21 7.51 -24.76
N ASN A 123 5.41 6.75 -23.67
CA ASN A 123 5.27 5.31 -23.66
C ASN A 123 3.80 4.92 -23.56
N LYS A 124 3.30 4.14 -24.54
CA LYS A 124 1.96 3.56 -24.43
C LYS A 124 1.95 2.52 -23.29
N PRO A 125 0.93 2.51 -22.41
CA PRO A 125 0.78 1.47 -21.40
C PRO A 125 0.78 0.08 -22.02
N LYS A 126 1.46 -0.86 -21.36
CA LYS A 126 1.40 -2.30 -21.65
C LYS A 126 0.44 -2.98 -20.65
N PRO A 127 -0.02 -4.21 -20.91
CA PRO A 127 -0.81 -4.96 -19.94
C PRO A 127 -0.14 -5.02 -18.56
N PHE A 128 -0.92 -4.98 -17.49
CA PHE A 128 -0.40 -5.15 -16.14
C PHE A 128 0.09 -6.60 -15.92
N PRO A 129 1.11 -6.78 -15.06
CA PRO A 129 1.49 -8.11 -14.61
C PRO A 129 0.43 -8.73 -13.70
N VAL A 130 0.57 -10.01 -13.41
CA VAL A 130 -0.21 -10.72 -12.40
C VAL A 130 0.69 -11.05 -11.22
N LEU A 131 0.26 -10.67 -10.01
CA LEU A 131 0.90 -11.09 -8.77
C LEU A 131 0.36 -12.46 -8.36
N LYS A 132 1.25 -13.43 -8.16
CA LYS A 132 0.94 -14.69 -7.48
C LYS A 132 1.55 -14.68 -6.09
N ILE A 133 0.84 -15.27 -5.14
CA ILE A 133 1.22 -15.37 -3.74
C ILE A 133 1.19 -16.85 -3.36
N ASP A 134 2.15 -17.33 -2.55
CA ASP A 134 2.15 -18.69 -2.01
C ASP A 134 0.83 -18.95 -1.26
N PRO A 135 -0.02 -19.89 -1.73
CA PRO A 135 -1.33 -20.15 -1.13
C PRO A 135 -1.27 -20.76 0.27
N LEU A 136 -0.10 -21.27 0.70
CA LEU A 136 0.09 -21.85 2.03
C LEU A 136 0.24 -20.77 3.12
N LYS A 137 0.49 -19.51 2.75
CA LYS A 137 0.67 -18.42 3.71
C LYS A 137 -0.68 -17.95 4.26
N LYS A 138 -0.88 -18.16 5.57
CA LYS A 138 -2.10 -17.82 6.31
C LYS A 138 -1.88 -16.86 7.48
N ASP A 139 -0.64 -16.42 7.68
CA ASP A 139 -0.24 -15.50 8.72
C ASP A 139 0.44 -14.27 8.10
N ILE A 140 -0.03 -13.08 8.48
CA ILE A 140 0.38 -11.79 7.88
C ILE A 140 1.85 -11.49 8.13
N ASP A 141 2.41 -11.96 9.25
CA ASP A 141 3.80 -11.73 9.63
C ASP A 141 4.76 -12.78 9.05
N SER A 142 4.23 -13.84 8.43
CA SER A 142 5.03 -14.97 7.90
C SER A 142 5.50 -14.79 6.46
N PHE A 143 5.04 -13.73 5.77
CA PHE A 143 5.38 -13.46 4.38
C PHE A 143 6.85 -13.07 4.21
N VAL A 144 7.48 -13.63 3.19
CA VAL A 144 8.84 -13.31 2.75
C VAL A 144 8.85 -13.05 1.24
N ALA A 145 9.90 -12.40 0.74
CA ALA A 145 9.98 -11.99 -0.67
C ALA A 145 9.81 -13.16 -1.66
N SER A 146 10.25 -14.37 -1.30
CA SER A 146 10.12 -15.57 -2.15
C SER A 146 8.70 -16.11 -2.28
N ASP A 147 7.76 -15.63 -1.46
CA ASP A 147 6.35 -16.03 -1.52
C ASP A 147 5.59 -15.29 -2.63
N PHE A 148 6.24 -14.33 -3.29
CA PHE A 148 5.62 -13.48 -4.31
C PHE A 148 6.28 -13.70 -5.66
N GLU A 149 5.46 -13.94 -6.69
CA GLU A 149 5.91 -14.05 -8.07
C GLU A 149 5.15 -13.04 -8.93
N LEU A 150 5.88 -12.23 -9.69
CA LEU A 150 5.29 -11.27 -10.63
C LEU A 150 5.37 -11.82 -12.06
N VAL A 151 4.25 -12.32 -12.56
CA VAL A 151 4.15 -12.98 -13.86
C VAL A 151 3.77 -11.98 -14.94
N GLY A 152 4.50 -12.01 -16.07
CA GLY A 152 4.19 -11.17 -17.23
C GLY A 152 4.59 -9.70 -17.06
N TYR A 153 5.52 -9.38 -16.15
CA TYR A 153 6.04 -8.03 -16.00
C TYR A 153 7.00 -7.66 -17.14
N ASP A 154 6.48 -6.97 -18.15
CA ASP A 154 7.22 -6.44 -19.29
C ASP A 154 7.20 -4.90 -19.32
N PRO A 155 7.94 -4.20 -18.44
CA PRO A 155 7.93 -2.74 -18.38
C PRO A 155 8.66 -2.10 -19.57
N HIS A 156 8.52 -0.78 -19.71
CA HIS A 156 9.45 0.01 -20.53
C HIS A 156 10.79 0.17 -19.81
N ASN A 157 11.79 0.71 -20.51
CA ASN A 157 13.10 0.98 -19.92
C ASN A 157 13.00 1.88 -18.68
N LYS A 158 13.86 1.61 -17.69
CA LYS A 158 13.96 2.40 -16.47
C LYS A 158 14.20 3.88 -16.80
N ILE A 159 13.42 4.76 -16.18
CA ILE A 159 13.61 6.21 -16.22
C ILE A 159 14.18 6.64 -14.88
N GLU A 160 15.35 7.26 -14.89
CA GLU A 160 16.01 7.69 -13.66
C GLU A 160 15.47 9.04 -13.20
N MET A 161 15.05 9.09 -11.93
CA MET A 161 14.60 10.29 -11.23
C MET A 161 15.29 10.36 -9.87
N LYS A 162 15.82 11.52 -9.52
CA LYS A 162 16.52 11.73 -8.24
C LYS A 162 15.52 12.19 -7.18
N MET A 163 15.57 11.61 -5.99
CA MET A 163 14.78 12.12 -4.86
C MET A 163 15.18 13.56 -4.55
N THR A 164 14.18 14.40 -4.31
CA THR A 164 14.37 15.74 -3.76
C THR A 164 14.51 15.60 -2.25
N ILE A 165 15.60 16.13 -1.69
CA ILE A 165 15.89 16.14 -0.25
C ILE A 165 15.32 17.44 0.34
#